data_AF-E0U7U9-F1
#
_entry.id   AF-E0U7U9-F1
#
_cell.length_a   1.000
_cell.length_b   1.000
_cell.length_c   1.000
_cell.angle_alpha   90.00
_cell.angle_beta   90.00
_cell.angle_gamma   90.00
#
_symmetry.space_group_name_H-M   'P 1'
#
loop_
_entity.id
_entity.type
_entity.pdbx_description
1 polymer ?
#
loop_
_entity_poly.entity_id
_entity_poly.type
_entity_poly.pdbx_seq_one_letter_code
_entity_poly.pdbx_strand_id
1 'polypeptide(L)'
;MTDDNKVLSRGQKQKSMLDQLLILWELDYKGFCEILKIDYKNLWRYRQGLREFRLNMEQIAELDKLLKKVDKRYSDLPLDWYLDPNQKEQHDENTTDQTNSYSDQAR
;
A
#
# COMPACT_ATOMS: atom_id res chain seq x y z
N MET A 1 3.66 21.23 22.23
CA MET A 1 3.79 21.78 20.87
C MET A 1 4.09 20.60 19.98
N THR A 2 3.05 19.97 19.44
CA THR A 2 3.17 18.87 18.49
C THR A 2 2.88 19.49 17.13
N ASP A 3 3.88 19.55 16.26
CA ASP A 3 3.73 20.02 14.89
C ASP A 3 2.87 19.00 14.10
N ASP A 4 1.55 19.11 14.24
CA ASP A 4 0.56 18.25 13.57
C ASP A 4 0.28 18.67 12.11
N ASN A 5 1.19 19.41 11.49
CA ASN A 5 1.12 19.78 10.07
C ASN A 5 2.29 19.19 9.28
N LYS A 6 2.57 17.91 9.48
CA LYS A 6 3.33 17.14 8.49
C LYS A 6 2.40 17.02 7.27
N VAL A 7 2.50 18.00 6.36
CA VAL A 7 1.82 17.98 5.07
C VAL A 7 2.37 16.77 4.32
N LEU A 8 1.76 15.61 4.53
CA LEU A 8 1.97 14.45 3.69
C LEU A 8 1.69 14.91 2.26
N SER A 9 2.41 14.37 1.29
CA SER A 9 2.38 14.84 -0.11
C SER A 9 0.98 14.71 -0.76
N ARG A 10 -0.05 14.28 0.00
CA ARG A 10 -1.29 13.67 -0.46
C ARG A 10 -2.44 14.08 0.46
N GLY A 11 -3.45 14.70 -0.15
CA GLY A 11 -4.65 15.20 0.52
C GLY A 11 -5.44 16.24 -0.28
N GLN A 12 -4.89 16.78 -1.37
CA GLN A 12 -5.58 17.78 -2.19
C GLN A 12 -5.48 17.43 -3.67
N LYS A 13 -6.61 17.57 -4.39
CA LYS A 13 -6.92 17.67 -5.85
C LYS A 13 -5.88 17.37 -6.95
N GLN A 14 -4.58 17.32 -6.69
CA GLN A 14 -3.51 16.96 -7.62
C GLN A 14 -3.26 15.45 -7.64
N LYS A 15 -2.86 14.93 -8.81
CA LYS A 15 -2.45 13.53 -8.99
C LYS A 15 -1.24 13.24 -8.11
N SER A 16 -1.39 12.32 -7.15
CA SER A 16 -0.29 11.94 -6.27
C SER A 16 0.83 11.27 -7.08
N MET A 17 2.07 11.24 -6.57
CA MET A 17 3.18 10.57 -7.26
C MET A 17 2.86 9.10 -7.57
N LEU A 18 2.09 8.42 -6.71
CA LEU A 18 1.61 7.06 -7.01
C LEU A 18 0.75 7.05 -8.26
N ASP A 19 -0.19 7.98 -8.40
CA ASP A 19 -1.09 8.04 -9.56
C ASP A 19 -0.32 8.29 -10.85
N GLN A 20 0.75 9.09 -10.80
CA GLN A 20 1.64 9.32 -11.94
C GLN A 20 2.43 8.06 -12.30
N LEU A 21 2.98 7.37 -11.31
CA LEU A 21 3.71 6.11 -11.52
C LEU A 21 2.81 5.01 -12.09
N LEU A 22 1.58 4.89 -11.58
CA LEU A 22 0.59 3.93 -12.10
C LEU A 22 0.29 4.17 -13.58
N ILE A 23 0.13 5.45 -14.00
CA ILE A 23 -0.03 5.80 -15.41
C ILE A 23 1.19 5.38 -16.23
N LEU A 24 2.41 5.66 -15.75
CA LEU A 24 3.64 5.31 -16.45
C LEU A 24 3.86 3.79 -16.55
N TRP A 25 3.36 3.04 -15.58
CA TRP A 25 3.44 1.57 -15.58
C TRP A 25 2.27 0.89 -16.27
N GLU A 26 1.28 1.66 -16.76
CA GLU A 26 0.01 1.14 -17.29
C GLU A 26 -0.67 0.18 -16.30
N LEU A 27 -0.57 0.48 -15.00
CA LEU A 27 -1.12 -0.31 -13.90
C LEU A 27 -2.30 0.40 -13.24
N ASP A 28 -3.25 -0.39 -12.74
CA ASP A 28 -4.25 0.09 -11.80
C ASP A 28 -3.81 -0.15 -10.34
N TYR A 29 -4.58 0.39 -9.39
CA TYR A 29 -4.27 0.23 -7.97
C TYR A 29 -4.28 -1.24 -7.53
N LYS A 30 -5.12 -2.07 -8.15
CA LYS A 30 -5.25 -3.48 -7.80
C LYS A 30 -4.01 -4.25 -8.24
N GLY A 31 -3.59 -4.11 -9.49
CA GLY A 31 -2.37 -4.73 -10.01
C GLY A 31 -1.13 -4.27 -9.27
N PHE A 32 -1.06 -2.99 -8.87
CA PHE A 32 0.02 -2.49 -8.01
C PHE A 32 0.03 -3.15 -6.62
N CYS A 33 -1.14 -3.30 -5.99
CA CYS A 33 -1.28 -4.04 -4.73
C CYS A 33 -0.85 -5.51 -4.87
N GLU A 34 -1.20 -6.17 -5.97
CA GLU A 34 -0.82 -7.57 -6.24
C GLU A 34 0.70 -7.72 -6.42
N ILE A 35 1.34 -6.82 -7.18
CA ILE A 35 2.80 -6.85 -7.39
C ILE A 35 3.56 -6.66 -6.08
N LEU A 36 3.16 -5.69 -5.26
CA LEU A 36 3.83 -5.42 -3.99
C LEU A 36 3.28 -6.27 -2.83
N LYS A 37 2.29 -7.13 -3.06
CA LYS A 37 1.59 -7.89 -2.00
C LYS A 37 1.16 -6.99 -0.83
N ILE A 38 0.54 -5.85 -1.14
CA ILE A 38 0.06 -4.88 -0.15
C ILE A 38 -1.47 -4.90 -0.13
N ASP A 39 -2.05 -4.92 1.07
CA ASP A 39 -3.49 -4.75 1.25
C ASP A 39 -3.96 -3.39 0.69
N TYR A 40 -4.98 -3.46 -0.16
CA TYR A 40 -5.68 -2.33 -0.75
C TYR A 40 -6.14 -1.30 0.30
N LYS A 41 -6.53 -1.73 1.51
CA LYS A 41 -6.94 -0.80 2.58
C LYS A 41 -5.79 0.10 3.03
N ASN A 42 -4.56 -0.41 3.08
CA ASN A 42 -3.40 0.39 3.43
C ASN A 42 -3.06 1.40 2.33
N LEU A 43 -3.14 0.96 1.07
CA LEU A 43 -2.96 1.86 -0.08
C LEU A 43 -4.02 2.96 -0.08
N TRP A 44 -5.26 2.64 0.27
CA TRP A 44 -6.34 3.61 0.38
C TRP A 44 -6.10 4.63 1.49
N ARG A 45 -5.72 4.18 2.69
CA ARG A 45 -5.37 5.07 3.82
C ARG A 45 -4.22 6.01 3.47
N TYR A 46 -3.24 5.51 2.71
CA TYR A 46 -2.17 6.33 2.19
C TYR A 46 -2.66 7.42 1.23
N ARG A 47 -3.55 7.08 0.28
CA ARG A 47 -4.14 8.07 -0.63
C ARG A 47 -4.95 9.16 0.08
N GLN A 48 -5.63 8.80 1.17
CA GLN A 48 -6.37 9.74 2.00
C GLN A 48 -5.46 10.61 2.89
N GLY A 49 -4.13 10.40 2.87
CA GLY A 49 -3.19 11.10 3.74
C GLY A 49 -3.34 10.72 5.22
N LEU A 50 -4.00 9.59 5.52
CA LEU A 50 -4.23 9.14 6.90
C LEU A 50 -3.02 8.40 7.48
N ARG A 51 -2.13 7.93 6.63
CA ARG A 51 -0.91 7.21 7.01
C ARG A 51 0.13 7.40 5.92
N GLU A 52 1.39 7.28 6.29
CA GLU A 52 2.51 7.17 5.37
C GLU A 52 2.58 5.73 4.75
N PHE A 53 3.27 5.55 3.63
CA PHE A 53 3.40 4.28 2.90
C PHE A 53 4.61 3.46 3.39
N ARG A 54 4.33 2.43 4.20
CA ARG A 54 5.35 1.55 4.76
C ARG A 54 5.61 0.38 3.81
N LEU A 55 6.87 0.11 3.52
CA LEU A 55 7.30 -1.03 2.71
C LEU A 55 8.37 -1.83 3.44
N ASN A 56 8.30 -3.16 3.36
CA ASN A 56 9.40 -4.02 3.80
C ASN A 56 10.48 -4.16 2.70
N MET A 57 11.58 -4.86 3.01
CA MET A 57 12.69 -5.03 2.06
C MET A 57 12.28 -5.73 0.75
N GLU A 58 11.43 -6.76 0.81
CA GLU A 58 10.96 -7.47 -0.39
C GLU A 58 10.13 -6.54 -1.27
N GLN A 59 9.24 -5.77 -0.67
CA GLN A 59 8.39 -4.80 -1.35
C GLN A 59 9.20 -3.66 -1.97
N ILE A 60 10.27 -3.21 -1.31
CA ILE A 60 11.19 -2.24 -1.90
C ILE A 60 11.92 -2.84 -3.09
N ALA A 61 12.35 -4.10 -3.03
CA ALA A 61 13.01 -4.75 -4.16
C ALA A 61 12.07 -4.87 -5.38
N GLU A 62 10.80 -5.23 -5.19
CA GLU A 62 9.81 -5.26 -6.27
C GLU A 62 9.49 -3.86 -6.80
N LEU A 63 9.35 -2.87 -5.91
CA LEU A 63 9.14 -1.48 -6.29
C LEU A 63 10.31 -0.92 -7.09
N ASP A 64 11.56 -1.22 -6.71
CA ASP A 64 12.75 -0.77 -7.42
C ASP A 64 12.81 -1.36 -8.84
N LYS A 65 12.34 -2.60 -9.05
CA LYS A 65 12.17 -3.18 -10.39
C LYS A 65 11.16 -2.39 -11.23
N LEU A 66 10.03 -1.98 -10.65
CA LEU A 66 9.04 -1.15 -11.34
C LEU A 66 9.60 0.23 -11.68
N LEU A 67 10.29 0.88 -10.74
CA LEU A 67 10.88 2.20 -10.94
C LEU A 67 11.96 2.20 -12.03
N LYS A 68 12.77 1.15 -12.10
CA LYS A 68 13.78 0.98 -13.16
C LYS A 68 13.17 0.96 -14.57
N LYS A 69 11.92 0.49 -14.74
CA LYS A 69 11.24 0.53 -16.05
C LYS A 69 10.98 1.95 -16.56
N VAL A 70 10.93 2.92 -15.64
CA VAL A 70 10.64 4.34 -15.92
C VAL A 70 11.83 5.24 -15.58
N ASP A 71 13.03 4.66 -15.53
CA ASP A 71 14.30 5.32 -15.18
C ASP A 71 14.23 6.14 -13.88
N LYS A 72 13.55 5.57 -12.86
CA LYS A 72 13.46 6.12 -11.51
C LYS A 72 14.09 5.19 -10.50
N ARG A 73 14.41 5.73 -9.32
CA ARG A 73 14.91 5.00 -8.16
C ARG A 73 14.07 5.29 -6.94
N TYR A 74 14.20 4.45 -5.92
CA TYR A 74 13.50 4.66 -4.64
C TYR A 74 13.81 6.02 -4.01
N SER A 75 15.03 6.54 -4.18
CA SER A 75 15.43 7.87 -3.73
C SER A 75 14.66 9.03 -4.37
N ASP A 76 14.03 8.80 -5.52
CA ASP A 76 13.23 9.81 -6.22
C ASP A 76 11.78 9.84 -5.72
N LEU A 77 11.43 8.94 -4.81
CA LEU A 77 10.10 8.87 -4.23
C LEU A 77 9.93 9.86 -3.08
N PRO A 78 8.68 10.29 -2.83
CA PRO A 78 8.35 11.14 -1.70
C PRO A 78 8.77 10.55 -0.35
N LEU A 79 9.14 11.43 0.60
CA LEU A 79 9.55 11.07 1.96
C LEU A 79 8.49 10.33 2.79
N ASP A 80 7.24 10.30 2.31
CA ASP A 80 6.16 9.53 2.93
C ASP A 80 6.16 8.05 2.48
N TRP A 81 7.14 7.62 1.66
CA TRP A 81 7.47 6.21 1.39
C TRP A 81 8.71 5.85 2.20
N TYR A 82 8.63 4.80 3.01
CA TYR A 82 9.71 4.43 3.91
C TYR A 82 9.85 2.92 4.04
N LEU A 83 11.11 2.52 4.18
CA LEU A 83 11.49 1.18 4.58
C LEU A 83 11.15 0.97 6.05
N ASP A 84 10.22 0.07 6.31
CA ASP A 84 9.92 -0.45 7.65
C ASP A 84 10.32 -1.93 7.69
N PRO A 85 11.55 -2.26 8.16
CA PRO A 85 12.03 -3.64 8.18
C PRO A 85 11.26 -4.51 9.18
N ASN A 86 10.50 -3.90 10.10
CA ASN A 86 9.66 -4.58 11.07
C ASN A 86 8.21 -4.75 10.58
N GLN A 87 7.90 -4.30 9.36
CA GLN A 87 6.61 -4.53 8.74
C GLN A 87 6.46 -6.03 8.46
N LYS A 88 5.68 -6.69 9.32
CA LYS A 88 5.20 -8.04 9.07
C LYS A 88 4.46 -8.05 7.73
N GLU A 89 4.78 -9.02 6.88
CA GLU A 89 4.02 -9.31 5.67
C GLU A 89 2.54 -9.34 6.06
N GLN A 90 1.77 -8.41 5.53
CA GLN A 90 0.33 -8.38 5.76
C GLN A 90 -0.31 -9.42 4.85
N HIS A 91 -0.01 -10.68 5.13
CA HIS A 91 -0.90 -11.76 4.78
C HIS A 91 -2.12 -11.57 5.69
N ASP A 92 -3.20 -11.03 5.13
CA ASP A 92 -4.51 -11.14 5.76
C ASP A 92 -4.81 -12.64 5.89
N GLU A 93 -4.50 -13.22 7.05
CA GLU A 93 -5.19 -14.38 7.57
C GLU A 93 -6.64 -13.96 7.85
N ASN A 94 -7.43 -13.81 6.80
CA ASN A 94 -8.87 -13.69 6.93
C ASN A 94 -9.57 -14.52 5.86
N THR A 95 -9.22 -15.80 5.84
CA THR A 95 -10.14 -16.86 5.42
C THR A 95 -10.51 -17.65 6.66
N THR A 96 -11.24 -17.02 7.58
CA THR A 96 -12.08 -17.79 8.50
C THR A 96 -13.52 -17.54 8.10
N ASP A 97 -13.94 -18.18 7.01
CA ASP A 97 -15.35 -18.59 6.88
C ASP A 97 -15.62 -19.59 8.01
N GLN A 98 -15.86 -19.06 9.22
CA GLN A 98 -16.67 -19.75 10.21
C GLN A 98 -18.08 -19.83 9.63
N THR A 99 -18.32 -20.83 8.78
CA THR A 99 -19.67 -21.32 8.55
C THR A 99 -20.16 -21.85 9.88
N ASN A 100 -20.94 -21.00 10.56
CA ASN A 100 -21.64 -21.31 11.80
C ASN A 100 -22.30 -22.68 11.70
N SER A 101 -21.95 -23.52 12.67
CA SER A 101 -22.64 -24.75 13.03
C SER A 101 -24.11 -24.44 13.30
N TYR A 102 -25.00 -24.81 12.37
CA TYR A 102 -26.42 -24.94 12.67
C TYR A 102 -26.68 -26.38 13.06
N SER A 103 -26.60 -26.62 14.36
CA SER A 103 -27.10 -27.82 15.02
C SER A 103 -28.62 -27.82 14.90
N ASP A 104 -29.16 -28.46 13.87
CA ASP A 104 -30.59 -28.76 13.81
C ASP A 104 -30.86 -29.98 14.71
N GLN A 105 -30.99 -29.71 16.02
CA GLN A 105 -31.75 -30.57 16.92
C GLN A 105 -33.21 -30.15 16.82
N ALA A 106 -34.02 -30.85 16.02
CA ALA A 106 -35.46 -30.82 16.17
C ALA A 106 -36.17 -32.06 15.60
N ARG A 107 -36.56 -32.92 16.56
CA ARG A 107 -37.68 -33.88 16.57
C ARG A 107 -37.51 -35.24 15.91
#